data_AF-A0A3A9J6E9-F1
#
_entry.id   AF-A0A3A9J6E9-F1
#
_cell.length_a   1.000
_cell.length_b   1.000
_cell.length_c   1.000
_cell.angle_alpha   90.00
_cell.angle_beta   90.00
_cell.angle_gamma   90.00
#
_symmetry.space_group_name_H-M   'P 1'
#
loop_
_entity.id
_entity.type
_entity.pdbx_description
1 polymer ?
#
loop_
_entity_poly.entity_id
_entity_poly.type
_entity_poly.pdbx_seq_one_letter_code
_entity_poly.pdbx_strand_id
1 'polypeptide(L)'
;MAWPGSEGRYDTLGGVARLFQDARMLPADWVHYLAFHLLVGGWIADEVDRHGLTRWLLLPPLPLIFLFGPAGLLVLVASAALLRPMPRHA
;
A
#
# COMPACT_ATOMS: atom_id res chain seq x y z
N MET A 1 -3.06 -16.48 -15.84
CA MET A 1 -4.30 -15.97 -16.46
C MET A 1 -3.90 -14.88 -17.43
N ALA A 2 -4.15 -15.04 -18.73
CA ALA A 2 -3.85 -14.02 -19.74
C ALA A 2 -4.98 -12.97 -19.74
N TRP A 3 -4.65 -11.70 -19.89
CA TRP A 3 -5.69 -10.66 -19.99
C TRP A 3 -6.26 -10.64 -21.42
N PRO A 4 -7.59 -10.57 -21.60
CA PRO A 4 -8.18 -10.55 -22.94
C PRO A 4 -7.62 -9.37 -23.76
N GLY A 5 -6.90 -9.69 -24.84
CA GLY A 5 -6.33 -8.70 -25.75
C GLY A 5 -4.86 -8.32 -25.51
N SER A 6 -4.17 -8.88 -24.51
CA SER A 6 -2.72 -8.76 -24.36
C SER A 6 -2.05 -10.14 -24.36
N GLU A 7 -0.84 -10.25 -24.92
CA GLU A 7 -0.04 -11.49 -24.86
C GLU A 7 0.67 -11.68 -23.50
N GLY A 8 0.44 -10.77 -22.56
CA GLY A 8 1.11 -10.75 -21.27
C GLY A 8 0.51 -11.75 -20.28
N ARG A 9 1.37 -12.28 -19.40
CA ARG A 9 1.00 -13.28 -18.38
C ARG A 9 1.77 -13.02 -17.08
N TYR A 10 1.12 -13.21 -15.94
CA TYR A 10 1.75 -13.01 -14.62
C TYR A 10 2.65 -14.16 -14.13
N ASP A 11 2.70 -15.28 -14.86
CA ASP A 11 3.47 -16.47 -14.48
C ASP A 11 4.94 -16.43 -14.90
N THR A 12 5.34 -15.45 -15.70
CA THR A 12 6.73 -15.27 -16.14
C THR A 12 7.11 -13.79 -16.12
N LEU A 13 8.39 -13.49 -15.84
CA LEU A 13 8.88 -12.11 -15.84
C LEU A 13 8.70 -11.43 -17.20
N GLY A 14 8.95 -12.16 -18.30
CA GLY A 14 8.74 -11.66 -19.65
C GLY A 14 7.26 -11.39 -19.96
N GLY A 15 6.35 -12.22 -19.45
CA GLY A 15 4.92 -11.99 -19.56
C GLY A 15 4.46 -10.74 -18.79
N VAL A 16 4.98 -10.52 -17.58
CA VAL A 16 4.73 -9.32 -16.79
C VAL A 16 5.26 -8.08 -17.52
N ALA A 17 6.48 -8.13 -18.05
CA ALA A 17 7.06 -7.02 -18.81
C ALA A 17 6.19 -6.64 -20.02
N ARG A 18 5.61 -7.62 -20.74
CA ARG A 18 4.67 -7.34 -21.83
C ARG A 18 3.36 -6.70 -21.37
N LEU A 19 2.85 -7.05 -20.19
CA LEU A 19 1.67 -6.38 -19.61
C LEU A 19 1.96 -4.90 -19.37
N PHE A 20 3.12 -4.58 -18.77
CA PHE A 20 3.54 -3.19 -18.52
C PHE A 20 3.83 -2.38 -19.80
N GLN A 21 4.05 -3.05 -20.94
CA GLN A 21 4.21 -2.39 -22.24
C GLN A 21 2.88 -2.15 -22.98
N ASP A 22 1.77 -2.76 -22.55
CA ASP A 22 0.47 -2.55 -23.17
C ASP A 22 -0.20 -1.27 -22.62
N ALA A 23 -0.35 -0.27 -23.47
CA ALA A 23 -0.98 1.01 -23.14
C ALA A 23 -2.40 0.88 -22.56
N ARG A 24 -3.10 -0.22 -22.85
CA ARG A 24 -4.45 -0.50 -22.32
C ARG A 24 -4.42 -0.98 -20.87
N MET A 25 -3.30 -1.55 -20.42
CA MET A 25 -3.11 -1.99 -19.03
C MET A 25 -2.64 -0.86 -18.12
N LEU A 26 -1.87 0.09 -18.65
CA LEU A 26 -1.33 1.23 -17.89
C LEU A 26 -2.37 1.94 -16.98
N PRO A 27 -3.60 2.25 -17.43
CA PRO A 27 -4.62 2.85 -16.57
C PRO A 27 -5.06 1.92 -15.44
N ALA A 28 -5.23 0.62 -15.73
CA ALA A 28 -5.63 -0.36 -14.74
C ALA A 28 -4.54 -0.55 -13.68
N ASP A 29 -3.28 -0.64 -14.09
CA ASP A 29 -2.12 -0.71 -13.20
C ASP A 29 -2.04 0.55 -12.33
N TRP A 30 -2.17 1.74 -12.93
CA TRP A 30 -2.10 3.02 -12.22
C TRP A 30 -3.22 3.18 -11.19
N VAL A 31 -4.47 2.92 -11.59
CA VAL A 31 -5.63 2.99 -10.67
C VAL A 31 -5.51 1.95 -9.57
N HIS A 32 -5.02 0.75 -9.86
CA HIS A 32 -4.81 -0.28 -8.86
C HIS A 32 -3.80 0.16 -7.78
N TYR A 33 -2.65 0.72 -8.17
CA TYR A 33 -1.69 1.27 -7.22
C TYR A 33 -2.30 2.41 -6.40
N LEU A 34 -2.99 3.36 -7.04
CA LEU A 34 -3.62 4.47 -6.33
C LEU A 34 -4.67 4.00 -5.30
N ALA A 35 -5.52 3.05 -5.70
CA ALA A 35 -6.54 2.48 -4.82
C ALA A 35 -5.91 1.79 -3.60
N PHE A 36 -4.81 1.05 -3.81
CA PHE A 36 -4.06 0.45 -2.71
C PHE A 36 -3.51 1.51 -1.74
N HIS A 37 -2.87 2.57 -2.25
CA HIS A 37 -2.33 3.64 -1.41
C HIS A 37 -3.43 4.36 -0.61
N LEU A 38 -4.59 4.63 -1.21
CA LEU A 38 -5.72 5.26 -0.54
C LEU A 38 -6.33 4.36 0.52
N LEU A 39 -6.45 3.04 0.25
CA LEU A 39 -6.94 2.06 1.21
C LEU A 39 -6.05 2.01 2.46
N VAL A 40 -4.72 1.88 2.26
CA VAL A 40 -3.75 1.85 3.37
C VAL A 40 -3.70 3.18 4.10
N GLY A 41 -3.70 4.30 3.37
CA GLY A 41 -3.71 5.64 3.97
C GLY A 41 -4.96 5.89 4.83
N GLY A 42 -6.13 5.47 4.35
CA GLY A 42 -7.39 5.54 5.10
C GLY A 42 -7.37 4.66 6.35
N TRP A 43 -6.90 3.42 6.23
CA TRP A 43 -6.77 2.50 7.37
C TRP A 43 -5.86 3.06 8.48
N ILE A 44 -4.75 3.70 8.11
CA ILE A 44 -3.82 4.29 9.08
C ILE A 44 -4.39 5.54 9.74
N ALA A 45 -5.09 6.36 8.98
CA ALA A 45 -5.79 7.52 9.54
C ALA A 45 -6.81 7.06 10.60
N ASP A 46 -7.57 6.00 10.30
CA ASP A 46 -8.51 5.39 11.25
C ASP A 46 -7.79 4.85 12.49
N GLU A 47 -6.65 4.18 12.33
CA GLU A 47 -5.88 3.66 13.47
C GLU A 47 -5.36 4.76 14.40
N VAL A 48 -4.88 5.87 13.83
CA VAL A 48 -4.45 7.06 14.59
C VAL A 48 -5.62 7.64 15.37
N ASP A 49 -6.79 7.78 14.74
CA ASP A 49 -7.99 8.28 15.41
C ASP A 49 -8.44 7.34 16.54
N ARG A 50 -8.47 6.02 16.29
CA ARG A 50 -8.86 4.99 17.27
C ARG A 50 -7.99 4.98 18.52
N HIS A 51 -6.71 5.32 18.38
CA HIS A 51 -5.75 5.34 19.50
C HIS A 51 -5.63 6.73 20.15
N GLY A 52 -6.42 7.71 19.71
CA GLY A 52 -6.36 9.09 20.23
C GLY A 52 -5.02 9.77 19.93
N LEU A 53 -4.30 9.30 18.90
CA LEU A 53 -3.02 9.86 18.50
C LEU A 53 -3.24 11.12 17.65
N THR A 54 -2.27 12.03 17.67
CA THR A 54 -2.40 13.27 16.90
C THR A 54 -2.31 13.00 15.39
N ARG A 55 -3.16 13.64 14.58
CA ARG A 55 -3.13 13.49 13.12
C ARG A 55 -1.85 13.99 12.47
N TRP A 56 -1.07 14.83 13.16
CA TRP A 56 0.26 15.23 12.69
C TRP A 56 1.23 14.05 12.54
N LEU A 57 0.99 12.93 13.25
CA LEU A 57 1.76 11.71 13.08
C LEU A 57 1.61 11.09 11.68
N LEU A 58 0.57 11.48 10.93
CA LEU A 58 0.28 11.01 9.57
C LEU A 58 1.10 11.74 8.48
N LEU A 59 1.68 12.90 8.79
CA LEU A 59 2.41 13.73 7.82
C LEU A 59 3.59 12.98 7.17
N PRO A 60 4.45 12.26 7.92
CA PRO A 60 5.51 11.46 7.32
C PRO A 60 5.05 10.16 6.61
N PRO A 61 4.17 9.31 7.19
CA PRO A 61 3.85 8.02 6.59
C PRO A 61 2.96 8.12 5.34
N LEU A 62 2.04 9.09 5.23
CA LEU A 62 1.14 9.17 4.07
C LEU A 62 1.89 9.39 2.73
N PRO A 63 2.87 10.31 2.63
CA PRO A 63 3.73 10.42 1.45
C PRO A 63 4.58 9.18 1.22
N LEU A 64 5.12 8.56 2.28
CA LEU A 64 5.93 7.33 2.18
C LEU A 64 5.11 6.16 1.63
N ILE A 65 3.86 6.02 2.05
CA ILE A 65 2.93 5.02 1.50
C ILE A 65 2.67 5.33 0.04
N PHE A 66 2.32 6.58 -0.30
CA PHE A 66 2.01 6.96 -1.68
C PHE A 66 3.17 6.76 -2.66
N LEU A 67 4.41 7.00 -2.22
CA LEU A 67 5.61 6.95 -3.07
C LEU A 67 6.32 5.60 -3.04
N PHE A 68 6.27 4.89 -1.91
CA PHE A 68 7.04 3.67 -1.68
C PHE A 68 6.17 2.48 -1.25
N GLY A 69 4.85 2.54 -1.49
CA GLY A 69 3.86 1.47 -1.29
C GLY A 69 4.12 0.58 -0.07
N PRO A 70 4.78 -0.58 -0.23
CA PRO A 70 5.11 -1.50 0.87
C PRO A 70 5.93 -0.87 2.01
N ALA A 71 6.83 0.06 1.72
CA ALA A 71 7.70 0.68 2.73
C ALA A 71 6.88 1.47 3.76
N GLY A 72 5.80 2.12 3.33
CA GLY A 72 4.89 2.84 4.21
C GLY A 72 4.12 1.92 5.16
N LEU A 73 3.71 0.74 4.69
CA LEU A 73 3.10 -0.30 5.52
C LEU A 73 4.08 -0.83 6.58
N LEU A 74 5.35 -1.04 6.21
CA LEU A 74 6.40 -1.49 7.14
C LEU A 74 6.67 -0.47 8.25
N VAL A 75 6.73 0.83 7.92
CA VAL A 75 6.88 1.89 8.92
C VAL A 75 5.71 1.91 9.91
N LEU A 76 4.48 1.75 9.44
CA LEU A 76 3.32 1.66 10.33
C LEU A 76 3.40 0.45 11.26
N VAL A 77 3.61 -0.75 10.69
CA VAL A 77 3.69 -1.99 11.49
C VAL A 77 4.79 -1.89 12.53
N ALA A 78 5.94 -1.32 12.18
CA ALA A 78 7.01 -1.03 13.12
C ALA A 78 6.57 -0.03 14.20
N SER A 79 5.93 1.07 13.83
CA SER A 79 5.44 2.10 14.76
C SER A 79 4.42 1.53 15.76
N ALA A 80 3.47 0.72 15.29
CA ALA A 80 2.48 0.07 16.13
C ALA A 80 3.12 -0.97 17.07
N ALA A 81 4.12 -1.73 16.61
CA ALA A 81 4.85 -2.66 17.45
C ALA A 81 5.65 -1.95 18.56
N LEU A 82 6.23 -0.78 18.26
CA LEU A 82 6.99 0.05 19.20
C LEU A 82 6.11 0.80 20.21
N LEU A 83 4.87 1.16 19.82
CA LEU A 83 3.97 1.96 20.65
C LEU A 83 2.94 1.13 21.45
N ARG A 84 2.85 -0.19 21.23
CA ARG A 84 2.00 -1.08 22.03
C ARG A 84 2.56 -1.19 23.47
N PRO A 85 1.84 -0.72 24.50
CA PRO A 85 2.20 -1.00 25.87
C PRO A 85 2.12 -2.51 26.11
N MET A 86 3.13 -3.10 26.77
CA MET A 86 3.07 -4.51 27.19
C MET A 86 1.77 -4.78 27.95
N PRO A 87 1.11 -5.95 27.73
CA PRO A 87 -0.02 -6.34 28.55
C PRO A 87 0.45 -6.40 30.00
N ARG A 88 -0.13 -5.55 30.85
CA ARG A 88 -0.07 -5.75 32.29
C ARG A 88 -0.96 -6.94 32.59
N HIS A 89 -0.36 -8.13 32.64
CA HIS A 89 -0.98 -9.25 33.33
C HIS A 89 -1.20 -8.79 34.78
N ALA A 90 -2.46 -8.51 35.11
CA ALA A 90 -2.93 -8.28 36.47
C ALA A 90 -3.16 -9.63 37.17
#